data_AF-A0A023GGF8-F1
#
_entry.id   AF-A0A023GGF8-F1
#
_cell.length_a   1.000
_cell.length_b   1.000
_cell.length_c   1.000
_cell.angle_alpha   90.00
_cell.angle_beta   90.00
_cell.angle_gamma   90.00
#
_symmetry.space_group_name_H-M   'P 1'
#
loop_
_entity.id
_entity.type
_entity.pdbx_description
1 polymer ?
#
loop_
_entity_poly.entity_id
_entity_poly.type
_entity_poly.pdbx_seq_one_letter_code
_entity_poly.pdbx_strand_id
1 'polypeptide(L)'
;GKLHRYCNMVFASWGLLHHRRADGTTQTCQHCAGAKERPSGRTAESRDCQLVSTQEIGLFVVRLLVNLFVVAVIVGSLFAVYHATSFSFQRQSQAQTTHETLALAIQFVPSLVITGLNLVVPGIFSKLIRLENYSVAFQVKLTLLRTVFLRFTSIFVLLLSLYKQINCTPVREDNCLEGEADCRKPMCWETAVGQQIYKLTILDFIVGVALVFLVECPRKLIVTRFQCKLAKIIGQQEFNIPNRVLDLVYSQTLCWLGTFYCPLLPAVTLIKYFIIFYVQKFTLMNNSAPSQTPYRASRSNTFFVIVLLLALFLAVIPFAYALVEIQPSLSCGPFQQYLYTWQVVPDLIRSWSDHPWGWYVVKAIDFLTSVGFGVPVVVVLAVSIYYYY
;
A
#
# COMPACT_ATOMS: atom_id res chain seq x y z
N GLY A 1 35.00 21.89 -45.49
CA GLY A 1 35.51 20.68 -46.18
C GLY A 1 34.48 19.57 -46.14
N LYS A 2 34.07 19.03 -47.30
CA LYS A 2 33.04 17.97 -47.42
C LYS A 2 33.38 16.69 -46.63
N LEU A 3 34.67 16.43 -46.40
CA LEU A 3 35.17 15.29 -45.63
C LEU A 3 34.78 15.35 -44.14
N HIS A 4 34.81 16.55 -43.53
CA HIS A 4 34.51 16.70 -42.10
C HIS A 4 33.03 16.42 -41.79
N ARG A 5 32.13 16.77 -42.73
CA ARG A 5 30.70 16.50 -42.62
C ARG A 5 30.40 15.01 -42.75
N TYR A 6 31.16 14.29 -43.57
CA TYR A 6 31.03 12.84 -43.72
C TYR A 6 31.55 12.10 -42.47
N CYS A 7 32.70 12.51 -41.93
CA CYS A 7 33.22 11.95 -40.68
C CYS A 7 32.25 12.16 -39.50
N ASN A 8 31.65 13.34 -39.35
CA ASN A 8 30.64 13.56 -38.30
C ASN A 8 29.41 12.66 -38.47
N MET A 9 29.00 12.35 -39.69
CA MET A 9 27.85 11.48 -39.95
C MET A 9 28.16 10.01 -39.64
N VAL A 10 29.39 9.56 -39.92
CA VAL A 10 29.86 8.21 -39.59
C VAL A 10 30.05 8.05 -38.08
N PHE A 11 30.64 9.03 -37.39
CA PHE A 11 30.82 8.99 -35.94
C PHE A 11 29.49 9.08 -35.18
N ALA A 12 28.54 9.90 -35.63
CA ALA A 12 27.19 9.93 -35.06
C ALA A 12 26.44 8.60 -35.23
N SER A 13 26.63 7.93 -36.38
CA SER A 13 26.03 6.61 -36.65
C SER A 13 26.66 5.50 -35.78
N TRP A 14 27.96 5.60 -35.48
CA TRP A 14 28.65 4.63 -34.61
C TRP A 14 28.22 4.78 -33.14
N GLY A 15 28.06 6.00 -32.63
CA GLY A 15 27.50 6.24 -31.28
C GLY A 15 26.09 5.69 -31.10
N LEU A 16 25.26 5.75 -32.16
CA LEU A 16 23.90 5.21 -32.18
C LEU A 16 23.84 3.68 -32.25
N LEU A 17 24.81 3.03 -32.89
CA LEU A 17 24.91 1.56 -32.93
C LEU A 17 25.22 0.95 -31.56
N HIS A 18 25.90 1.68 -30.68
CA HIS A 18 26.11 1.22 -29.30
C HIS A 18 24.82 1.29 -28.47
N HIS A 19 23.99 2.31 -28.70
CA HIS A 19 22.66 2.42 -28.05
C HIS A 19 21.64 1.42 -28.61
N ARG A 20 21.80 0.98 -29.87
CA ARG A 20 20.91 0.03 -30.54
C ARG A 20 20.96 -1.40 -29.99
N ARG A 21 21.92 -1.74 -29.12
CA ARG A 21 21.96 -3.06 -28.43
C ARG A 21 21.21 -3.05 -27.10
N ALA A 22 20.81 -1.88 -26.58
CA ALA A 22 20.17 -1.74 -25.27
C ALA A 22 18.63 -1.60 -25.35
N ASP A 23 18.08 -1.03 -26.42
CA ASP A 23 16.63 -0.79 -26.56
C ASP A 23 16.08 -1.34 -27.88
N GLY A 24 15.34 -2.44 -27.79
CA GLY A 24 14.69 -3.13 -28.92
C GLY A 24 13.41 -2.46 -29.44
N THR A 25 13.22 -1.15 -29.24
CA THR A 25 11.95 -0.46 -29.55
C THR A 25 12.09 0.68 -30.56
N THR A 26 13.28 0.90 -31.12
CA THR A 26 13.54 2.02 -32.04
C THR A 26 13.88 1.55 -33.45
N GLN A 27 13.06 0.66 -34.02
CA GLN A 27 13.22 0.20 -35.40
C GLN A 27 12.57 1.13 -36.44
N THR A 28 11.74 2.09 -36.01
CA THR A 28 10.81 2.79 -36.93
C THR A 28 11.29 4.15 -37.42
N CYS A 29 12.25 4.82 -36.75
CA CYS A 29 12.67 6.17 -37.16
C CYS A 29 13.67 6.23 -38.32
N GLN A 30 14.24 5.10 -38.76
CA GLN A 30 15.34 5.12 -39.74
C GLN A 30 14.93 4.78 -41.17
N HIS A 31 13.73 4.26 -41.40
CA HIS A 31 13.19 4.15 -42.77
C HIS A 31 12.78 5.50 -43.35
N CYS A 32 12.45 6.50 -42.52
CA CYS A 32 12.05 7.82 -43.00
C CYS A 32 13.24 8.75 -43.35
N ALA A 33 14.43 8.53 -42.79
CA ALA A 33 15.56 9.44 -42.99
C ALA A 33 16.44 9.09 -44.21
N GLY A 34 16.43 7.83 -44.67
CA GLY A 34 17.25 7.36 -45.80
C GLY A 34 16.55 7.31 -47.16
N ALA A 35 15.23 7.50 -47.24
CA ALA A 35 14.43 7.26 -48.45
C ALA A 35 14.11 8.53 -49.27
N LYS A 36 14.89 9.61 -49.11
CA LYS A 36 14.57 10.92 -49.71
C LYS A 36 14.86 11.04 -51.22
N GLU A 37 15.31 9.98 -51.90
CA GLU A 37 15.78 10.04 -53.30
C GLU A 37 15.01 9.19 -54.34
N ARG A 38 13.89 8.52 -54.01
CA ARG A 38 13.08 7.80 -55.04
C ARG A 38 11.70 8.43 -55.26
N PRO A 39 11.33 8.89 -56.49
CA PRO A 39 10.10 9.65 -56.71
C PRO A 39 8.79 8.85 -56.75
N SER A 40 8.81 7.51 -56.62
CA SER A 40 7.69 6.67 -57.07
C SER A 40 6.83 6.01 -55.96
N GLY A 41 6.99 6.38 -54.68
CA GLY A 41 6.33 5.70 -53.54
C GLY A 41 5.35 6.52 -52.68
N ARG A 42 5.07 7.80 -53.01
CA ARG A 42 4.43 8.76 -52.08
C ARG A 42 3.03 8.37 -51.55
N THR A 43 2.25 7.58 -52.27
CA THR A 43 0.87 7.23 -51.88
C THR A 43 0.77 6.06 -50.90
N ALA A 44 1.74 5.14 -50.89
CA ALA A 44 1.78 4.03 -49.92
C ALA A 44 2.37 4.49 -48.58
N GLU A 45 3.44 5.26 -48.63
CA GLU A 45 4.18 5.77 -47.45
C GLU A 45 3.34 6.74 -46.59
N SER A 46 2.45 7.52 -47.22
CA SER A 46 1.54 8.43 -46.51
C SER A 46 0.41 7.69 -45.78
N ARG A 47 -0.04 6.54 -46.29
CA ARG A 47 -1.05 5.69 -45.63
C ARG A 47 -0.46 4.95 -44.44
N ASP A 48 0.77 4.47 -44.56
CA ASP A 48 1.47 3.80 -43.46
C ASP A 48 1.79 4.77 -42.31
N CYS A 49 2.21 6.01 -42.60
CA CYS A 49 2.37 7.06 -41.57
C CYS A 49 1.04 7.46 -40.92
N GLN A 50 -0.07 7.53 -41.67
CA GLN A 50 -1.40 7.78 -41.09
C GLN A 50 -1.89 6.61 -40.22
N LEU A 51 -1.66 5.36 -40.63
CA LEU A 51 -2.02 4.17 -39.85
C LEU A 51 -1.23 4.11 -38.54
N VAL A 52 0.08 4.39 -38.56
CA VAL A 52 0.93 4.45 -37.36
C VAL A 52 0.48 5.57 -36.42
N SER A 53 0.15 6.77 -36.93
CA SER A 53 -0.39 7.87 -36.12
C SER A 53 -1.76 7.53 -35.50
N THR A 54 -2.63 6.85 -36.23
CA THR A 54 -3.97 6.47 -35.73
C THR A 54 -3.85 5.36 -34.67
N GLN A 55 -2.86 4.47 -34.81
CA GLN A 55 -2.55 3.41 -33.86
C GLN A 55 -1.95 3.94 -32.55
N GLU A 56 -1.07 4.96 -32.63
CA GLU A 56 -0.54 5.70 -31.47
C GLU A 56 -1.65 6.46 -30.71
N ILE A 57 -2.56 7.13 -31.44
CA ILE A 57 -3.74 7.80 -30.85
C ILE A 57 -4.65 6.77 -30.19
N GLY A 58 -4.90 5.63 -30.83
CA GLY A 58 -5.69 4.53 -30.27
C GLY A 58 -5.08 3.99 -28.97
N LEU A 59 -3.76 3.81 -28.91
CA LEU A 59 -3.06 3.37 -27.71
C LEU A 59 -3.15 4.41 -26.58
N PHE A 60 -3.03 5.69 -26.91
CA PHE A 60 -3.21 6.77 -25.94
C PHE A 60 -4.63 6.80 -25.36
N VAL A 61 -5.65 6.64 -26.20
CA VAL A 61 -7.06 6.54 -25.78
C VAL A 61 -7.27 5.33 -24.88
N VAL A 62 -6.73 4.16 -25.24
CA VAL A 62 -6.81 2.95 -24.39
C VAL A 62 -6.17 3.21 -23.02
N ARG A 63 -4.97 3.82 -22.99
CA ARG A 63 -4.30 4.18 -21.72
C ARG A 63 -5.12 5.17 -20.90
N LEU A 64 -5.74 6.17 -21.53
CA LEU A 64 -6.59 7.12 -20.84
C LEU A 64 -7.81 6.43 -20.21
N LEU A 65 -8.51 5.60 -20.98
CA LEU A 65 -9.68 4.85 -20.50
C LEU A 65 -9.32 3.88 -19.38
N VAL A 66 -8.21 3.15 -19.52
CA VAL A 66 -7.72 2.24 -18.47
C VAL A 66 -7.39 3.01 -17.20
N ASN A 67 -6.66 4.13 -17.28
CA ASN A 67 -6.32 4.92 -16.09
C ASN A 67 -7.55 5.54 -15.44
N LEU A 68 -8.53 6.01 -16.21
CA LEU A 68 -9.81 6.49 -15.69
C LEU A 68 -10.55 5.37 -14.94
N PHE A 69 -10.56 4.15 -15.50
CA PHE A 69 -11.15 3.00 -14.83
C PHE A 69 -10.41 2.63 -13.54
N VAL A 70 -9.07 2.67 -13.53
CA VAL A 70 -8.27 2.45 -12.31
C VAL A 70 -8.65 3.45 -11.23
N VAL A 71 -8.76 4.74 -11.56
CA VAL A 71 -9.16 5.78 -10.61
C VAL A 71 -10.58 5.52 -10.10
N ALA A 72 -11.52 5.15 -10.98
CA ALA A 72 -12.89 4.82 -10.59
C ALA A 72 -12.95 3.62 -9.62
N VAL A 73 -12.17 2.57 -9.87
CA VAL A 73 -12.08 1.41 -8.97
C VAL A 73 -11.49 1.80 -7.62
N ILE A 74 -10.45 2.65 -7.60
CA ILE A 74 -9.88 3.15 -6.34
C ILE A 74 -10.92 3.96 -5.57
N VAL A 75 -11.55 4.95 -6.19
CA VAL A 75 -12.58 5.78 -5.54
C VAL A 75 -13.74 4.92 -5.03
N GLY A 76 -14.22 3.97 -5.82
CA GLY A 76 -15.25 3.02 -5.40
C GLY A 76 -14.82 2.14 -4.23
N SER A 77 -13.55 1.70 -4.19
CA SER A 77 -12.98 0.95 -3.07
C SER A 77 -12.98 1.78 -1.78
N LEU A 78 -12.56 3.05 -1.86
CA LEU A 78 -12.55 3.97 -0.72
C LEU A 78 -13.96 4.26 -0.20
N PHE A 79 -14.90 4.48 -1.12
CA PHE A 79 -16.31 4.66 -0.79
C PHE A 79 -16.91 3.44 -0.09
N ALA A 80 -16.57 2.22 -0.57
CA ALA A 80 -16.99 0.98 0.05
C ALA A 80 -16.43 0.83 1.48
N VAL A 81 -15.15 1.17 1.70
CA VAL A 81 -14.54 1.13 3.05
C VAL A 81 -15.21 2.13 3.99
N TYR A 82 -15.48 3.35 3.51
CA TYR A 82 -16.19 4.37 4.29
C TYR A 82 -17.59 3.89 4.72
N HIS A 83 -18.39 3.43 3.75
CA HIS A 83 -19.74 2.92 4.03
C HIS A 83 -19.75 1.67 4.90
N ALA A 84 -18.81 0.74 4.70
CA ALA A 84 -18.66 -0.45 5.54
C ALA A 84 -18.36 -0.07 6.99
N THR A 85 -17.51 0.94 7.19
CA THR A 85 -17.14 1.43 8.52
C THR A 85 -18.33 2.12 9.20
N SER A 86 -18.98 3.09 8.54
CA SER A 86 -20.14 3.78 9.11
C SER A 86 -21.30 2.82 9.40
N PHE A 87 -21.57 1.88 8.49
CA PHE A 87 -22.59 0.84 8.69
C PHE A 87 -22.29 -0.04 9.90
N SER A 88 -21.03 -0.46 10.07
CA SER A 88 -20.61 -1.29 11.21
C SER A 88 -20.90 -0.59 12.54
N PHE A 89 -20.49 0.69 12.68
CA PHE A 89 -20.74 1.48 13.89
C PHE A 89 -22.22 1.75 14.15
N GLN A 90 -23.00 2.04 13.11
CA GLN A 90 -24.43 2.33 13.26
C GLN A 90 -25.22 1.10 13.73
N ARG A 91 -24.96 -0.07 13.13
CA ARG A 91 -25.68 -1.31 13.40
C ARG A 91 -25.21 -2.06 14.65
N GLN A 92 -24.01 -1.75 15.16
CA GLN A 92 -23.41 -2.48 16.28
C GLN A 92 -24.27 -2.49 17.54
N SER A 93 -24.84 -1.36 17.95
CA SER A 93 -25.65 -1.31 19.18
C SER A 93 -27.04 -1.94 19.03
N GLN A 94 -27.61 -1.96 17.83
CA GLN A 94 -28.89 -2.62 17.55
C GLN A 94 -28.74 -4.16 17.45
N ALA A 95 -27.58 -4.65 17.01
CA ALA A 95 -27.30 -6.07 16.88
C ALA A 95 -26.96 -6.76 18.20
N GLN A 96 -26.43 -6.01 19.17
CA GLN A 96 -26.15 -6.50 20.52
C GLN A 96 -27.40 -7.00 21.26
N THR A 97 -28.59 -6.48 20.92
CA THR A 97 -29.86 -6.83 21.57
C THR A 97 -30.59 -8.00 20.93
N THR A 98 -30.21 -8.45 19.72
CA THR A 98 -30.96 -9.47 18.97
C THR A 98 -30.22 -10.81 18.86
N HIS A 99 -28.98 -10.84 18.36
CA HIS A 99 -28.20 -12.07 18.21
C HIS A 99 -26.67 -11.81 18.24
N GLU A 100 -25.93 -12.54 19.09
CA GLU A 100 -24.48 -12.39 19.26
C GLU A 100 -23.67 -12.66 17.98
N THR A 101 -24.06 -13.67 17.20
CA THR A 101 -23.38 -14.05 15.94
C THR A 101 -23.52 -12.96 14.86
N LEU A 102 -24.69 -12.32 14.79
CA LEU A 102 -24.95 -11.21 13.87
C LEU A 102 -24.13 -9.98 14.27
N ALA A 103 -24.03 -9.70 15.58
CA ALA A 103 -23.21 -8.60 16.09
C ALA A 103 -21.72 -8.80 15.75
N LEU A 104 -21.20 -10.02 15.88
CA LEU A 104 -19.85 -10.36 15.45
C LEU A 104 -19.66 -10.15 13.94
N ALA A 105 -20.58 -10.65 13.11
CA ALA A 105 -20.50 -10.48 11.67
C ALA A 105 -20.43 -8.99 11.27
N ILE A 106 -21.27 -8.15 11.86
CA ILE A 106 -21.30 -6.70 11.62
C ILE A 106 -19.99 -6.02 12.01
N GLN A 107 -19.36 -6.43 13.11
CA GLN A 107 -18.09 -5.87 13.55
C GLN A 107 -16.90 -6.19 12.63
N PHE A 108 -16.95 -7.33 11.91
CA PHE A 108 -15.91 -7.72 10.96
C PHE A 108 -16.11 -7.14 9.55
N VAL A 109 -17.26 -6.49 9.27
CA VAL A 109 -17.57 -5.92 7.94
C VAL A 109 -16.47 -5.01 7.39
N PRO A 110 -15.94 -4.02 8.14
CA PRO A 110 -14.89 -3.13 7.61
C PRO A 110 -13.63 -3.92 7.25
N SER A 111 -13.22 -4.84 8.12
CA SER A 111 -12.06 -5.71 7.87
C SER A 111 -12.27 -6.59 6.65
N LEU A 112 -13.44 -7.24 6.51
CA LEU A 112 -13.78 -8.10 5.37
C LEU A 112 -13.76 -7.33 4.05
N VAL A 113 -14.30 -6.12 4.04
CA VAL A 113 -14.30 -5.26 2.84
C VAL A 113 -12.87 -4.87 2.47
N ILE A 114 -12.05 -4.41 3.43
CA ILE A 114 -10.65 -4.04 3.16
C ILE A 114 -9.85 -5.24 2.66
N THR A 115 -9.90 -6.39 3.35
CA THR A 115 -9.21 -7.63 2.96
C THR A 115 -9.66 -8.10 1.57
N GLY A 116 -10.96 -8.07 1.29
CA GLY A 116 -11.52 -8.45 -0.01
C GLY A 116 -11.05 -7.53 -1.15
N LEU A 117 -11.04 -6.21 -0.93
CA LEU A 117 -10.53 -5.24 -1.90
C LEU A 117 -9.03 -5.44 -2.15
N ASN A 118 -8.23 -5.64 -1.10
CA ASN A 118 -6.80 -5.90 -1.18
C ASN A 118 -6.45 -7.19 -1.92
N LEU A 119 -7.38 -8.14 -1.99
CA LEU A 119 -7.26 -9.38 -2.75
C LEU A 119 -7.69 -9.21 -4.22
N VAL A 120 -8.88 -8.66 -4.45
CA VAL A 120 -9.52 -8.66 -5.77
C VAL A 120 -8.92 -7.59 -6.68
N VAL A 121 -8.74 -6.37 -6.17
CA VAL A 121 -8.39 -5.19 -6.98
C VAL A 121 -6.99 -5.31 -7.61
N PRO A 122 -5.92 -5.77 -6.92
CA PRO A 122 -4.63 -5.98 -7.56
C PRO A 122 -4.69 -7.02 -8.70
N GLY A 123 -5.55 -8.03 -8.56
CA GLY A 123 -5.84 -8.98 -9.63
C GLY A 123 -6.44 -8.31 -10.86
N ILE A 124 -7.37 -7.36 -10.68
CA ILE A 124 -7.93 -6.54 -11.76
C ILE A 124 -6.85 -5.69 -12.42
N PHE A 125 -6.03 -4.98 -11.63
CA PHE A 125 -4.93 -4.15 -12.16
C PHE A 125 -3.94 -4.95 -13.00
N SER A 126 -3.61 -6.17 -12.58
CA SER A 126 -2.69 -7.06 -13.31
C SER A 126 -3.23 -7.50 -14.69
N LYS A 127 -4.55 -7.60 -14.84
CA LYS A 127 -5.20 -7.90 -16.13
C LYS A 127 -5.29 -6.66 -16.99
N LEU A 128 -5.68 -5.54 -16.38
CA LEU A 128 -5.91 -4.27 -17.07
C LEU A 128 -4.62 -3.69 -17.67
N ILE A 129 -3.49 -3.83 -16.98
CA ILE A 129 -2.19 -3.32 -17.46
C ILE A 129 -1.69 -4.05 -18.71
N ARG A 130 -2.15 -5.29 -18.97
CA ARG A 130 -1.82 -6.01 -20.20
C ARG A 130 -2.44 -5.36 -21.44
N LEU A 131 -3.49 -4.54 -21.27
CA LEU A 131 -4.12 -3.79 -22.36
C LEU A 131 -3.33 -2.52 -22.71
N GLU A 132 -2.54 -1.97 -21.78
CA GLU A 132 -1.83 -0.70 -21.95
C GLU A 132 -0.52 -0.83 -22.77
N ASN A 133 -0.11 -2.06 -23.11
CA ASN A 133 1.10 -2.42 -23.88
C ASN A 133 2.36 -1.66 -23.42
N TYR A 134 2.60 -1.56 -22.11
CA TYR A 134 3.84 -1.00 -21.56
C TYR A 134 5.01 -2.00 -21.60
N SER A 135 6.23 -1.54 -21.37
CA SER A 135 7.37 -2.44 -21.14
C SER A 135 7.17 -3.28 -19.88
N VAL A 136 7.60 -4.55 -19.90
CA VAL A 136 7.37 -5.52 -18.82
C VAL A 136 7.85 -4.99 -17.45
N ALA A 137 9.00 -4.31 -17.41
CA ALA A 137 9.52 -3.71 -16.18
C ALA A 137 8.65 -2.55 -15.65
N PHE A 138 8.09 -1.73 -16.54
CA PHE A 138 7.18 -0.65 -16.15
C PHE A 138 5.81 -1.21 -15.71
N GLN A 139 5.31 -2.27 -16.36
CA GLN A 139 4.07 -2.94 -15.98
C GLN A 139 4.10 -3.42 -14.52
N VAL A 140 5.19 -4.07 -14.11
CA VAL A 140 5.35 -4.54 -12.72
C VAL A 140 5.36 -3.37 -11.75
N LYS A 141 6.18 -2.33 -12.01
CA LYS A 141 6.28 -1.15 -11.13
C LYS A 141 4.96 -0.41 -10.98
N LEU A 142 4.24 -0.17 -12.08
CA LEU A 142 2.97 0.53 -12.06
C LEU A 142 1.87 -0.27 -11.34
N THR A 143 1.85 -1.60 -11.52
CA THR A 143 0.92 -2.48 -10.79
C THR A 143 1.20 -2.47 -9.30
N LEU A 144 2.48 -2.53 -8.90
CA LEU A 144 2.89 -2.43 -7.49
C LEU A 144 2.49 -1.07 -6.90
N LEU A 145 2.76 0.03 -7.62
CA LEU A 145 2.39 1.38 -7.18
C LEU A 145 0.87 1.51 -6.97
N ARG A 146 0.05 1.08 -7.93
CA ARG A 146 -1.42 1.08 -7.83
C ARG A 146 -1.90 0.25 -6.63
N THR A 147 -1.25 -0.88 -6.37
CA THR A 147 -1.57 -1.77 -5.23
C THR A 147 -1.22 -1.14 -3.88
N VAL A 148 -0.03 -0.52 -3.77
CA VAL A 148 0.38 0.21 -2.56
C VAL A 148 -0.58 1.35 -2.28
N PHE A 149 -0.92 2.13 -3.31
CA PHE A 149 -1.82 3.27 -3.17
C PHE A 149 -3.20 2.83 -2.67
N LEU A 150 -3.76 1.74 -3.21
CA LEU A 150 -5.02 1.17 -2.74
C LEU A 150 -4.94 0.81 -1.24
N ARG A 151 -3.91 0.07 -0.82
CA ARG A 151 -3.76 -0.42 0.55
C ARG A 151 -3.62 0.71 1.56
N PHE A 152 -2.74 1.66 1.28
CA PHE A 152 -2.49 2.79 2.17
C PHE A 152 -3.69 3.74 2.22
N THR A 153 -4.35 4.00 1.09
CA THR A 153 -5.54 4.86 1.09
C THR A 153 -6.73 4.16 1.77
N SER A 154 -6.84 2.83 1.70
CA SER A 154 -7.85 2.08 2.45
C SER A 154 -7.63 2.18 3.97
N ILE A 155 -6.39 2.04 4.45
CA ILE A 155 -6.05 2.29 5.86
C ILE A 155 -6.36 3.75 6.24
N PHE A 156 -5.97 4.70 5.40
CA PHE A 156 -6.19 6.12 5.66
C PHE A 156 -7.68 6.46 5.78
N VAL A 157 -8.54 5.92 4.89
CA VAL A 157 -9.98 6.12 4.97
C VAL A 157 -10.59 5.45 6.20
N LEU A 158 -10.11 4.26 6.59
CA LEU A 158 -10.51 3.63 7.86
C LEU A 158 -10.19 4.55 9.04
N LEU A 159 -8.98 5.10 9.11
CA LEU A 159 -8.55 6.02 10.16
C LEU A 159 -9.36 7.32 10.18
N LEU A 160 -9.63 7.91 9.02
CA LEU A 160 -10.48 9.10 8.92
C LEU A 160 -11.93 8.83 9.35
N SER A 161 -12.46 7.66 8.99
CA SER A 161 -13.82 7.27 9.38
C SER A 161 -13.92 7.06 10.88
N LEU A 162 -12.91 6.43 11.48
CA LEU A 162 -12.79 6.29 12.93
C LEU A 162 -12.65 7.66 13.60
N TYR A 163 -11.78 8.52 13.10
CA TYR A 163 -11.58 9.87 13.61
C TYR A 163 -12.89 10.67 13.61
N LYS A 164 -13.65 10.63 12.51
CA LYS A 164 -14.97 11.26 12.45
C LYS A 164 -15.86 10.72 13.56
N GLN A 165 -16.02 9.40 13.69
CA GLN A 165 -16.86 8.78 14.71
C GLN A 165 -16.44 9.16 16.16
N ILE A 166 -15.15 9.37 16.41
CA ILE A 166 -14.60 9.73 17.71
C ILE A 166 -14.91 11.18 18.08
N ASN A 167 -14.79 12.08 17.09
CA ASN A 167 -14.95 13.52 17.27
C ASN A 167 -16.40 14.02 17.07
N CYS A 168 -17.33 13.14 16.73
CA CYS A 168 -18.74 13.52 16.69
C CYS A 168 -19.24 13.91 18.10
N THR A 169 -19.97 15.02 18.19
CA THR A 169 -20.57 15.53 19.43
C THR A 169 -21.94 14.89 19.67
N PRO A 170 -22.17 14.15 20.79
CA PRO A 170 -23.50 13.66 21.12
C PRO A 170 -24.41 14.83 21.52
N VAL A 171 -25.65 14.85 21.00
CA VAL A 171 -26.61 15.95 21.16
C VAL A 171 -27.29 15.96 22.55
N ARG A 172 -27.20 14.88 23.34
CA ARG A 172 -27.84 14.81 24.67
C ARG A 172 -27.07 13.88 25.63
N GLU A 173 -26.79 14.37 26.83
CA GLU A 173 -25.97 13.70 27.87
C GLU A 173 -26.69 12.58 28.65
N ASP A 174 -28.01 12.44 28.52
CA ASP A 174 -28.77 11.69 29.53
C ASP A 174 -28.89 10.18 29.30
N ASN A 175 -28.67 9.64 28.10
CA ASN A 175 -28.62 8.20 27.90
C ASN A 175 -27.77 7.87 26.69
N CYS A 176 -26.80 6.98 26.88
CA CYS A 176 -26.12 6.28 25.79
C CYS A 176 -27.18 5.64 24.90
N LEU A 177 -27.51 6.26 23.73
CA LEU A 177 -28.07 5.67 22.48
C LEU A 177 -29.09 6.52 21.71
N GLU A 178 -29.37 7.78 22.07
CA GLU A 178 -30.20 8.66 21.21
C GLU A 178 -29.51 10.00 20.92
N GLY A 179 -28.50 9.92 20.05
CA GLY A 179 -28.13 11.03 19.18
C GLY A 179 -28.80 10.85 17.82
N GLU A 180 -28.85 11.92 17.03
CA GLU A 180 -29.24 11.89 15.62
C GLU A 180 -28.58 10.71 14.89
N ALA A 181 -29.28 10.10 13.92
CA ALA A 181 -29.09 8.73 13.42
C ALA A 181 -27.68 8.30 12.94
N ASP A 182 -26.69 9.21 12.97
CA ASP A 182 -25.33 9.07 12.44
C ASP A 182 -24.19 9.16 13.48
N CYS A 183 -24.46 9.46 14.77
CA CYS A 183 -23.39 9.62 15.78
C CYS A 183 -23.58 8.72 17.00
N ARG A 184 -22.80 7.63 17.07
CA ARG A 184 -22.68 6.75 18.25
C ARG A 184 -21.21 6.64 18.66
N LYS A 185 -20.78 7.50 19.58
CA LYS A 185 -19.40 7.49 20.10
C LYS A 185 -19.19 6.28 21.03
N PRO A 186 -18.19 5.41 20.81
CA PRO A 186 -17.88 4.33 21.73
C PRO A 186 -17.39 4.88 23.08
N MET A 187 -17.79 4.25 24.19
CA MET A 187 -17.33 4.65 25.54
C MET A 187 -15.81 4.62 25.69
N CYS A 188 -15.14 3.60 25.13
CA CYS A 188 -13.69 3.50 25.05
C CYS A 188 -13.25 3.52 23.58
N TRP A 189 -12.93 4.69 23.05
CA TRP A 189 -12.60 4.82 21.64
C TRP A 189 -11.23 4.22 21.28
N GLU A 190 -10.26 4.29 22.20
CA GLU A 190 -8.91 3.73 22.03
C GLU A 190 -8.98 2.22 21.81
N THR A 191 -9.80 1.55 22.62
CA THR A 191 -10.05 0.12 22.49
C THR A 191 -10.78 -0.19 21.19
N ALA A 192 -11.72 0.64 20.75
CA ALA A 192 -12.41 0.45 19.48
C ALA A 192 -11.44 0.52 18.28
N VAL A 193 -10.51 1.49 18.27
CA VAL A 193 -9.45 1.59 17.25
C VAL A 193 -8.56 0.35 17.27
N GLY A 194 -8.08 -0.04 18.45
CA GLY A 194 -7.26 -1.25 18.64
C GLY A 194 -7.97 -2.51 18.15
N GLN A 195 -9.26 -2.66 18.43
CA GLN A 195 -10.07 -3.79 17.96
C GLN A 195 -10.19 -3.83 16.43
N GLN A 196 -10.38 -2.69 15.76
CA GLN A 196 -10.47 -2.66 14.30
C GLN A 196 -9.16 -3.07 13.63
N ILE A 197 -8.02 -2.55 14.12
CA ILE A 197 -6.69 -2.91 13.61
C ILE A 197 -6.38 -4.39 13.90
N TYR A 198 -6.75 -4.88 15.09
CA TYR A 198 -6.56 -6.28 15.47
C TYR A 198 -7.37 -7.23 14.57
N LYS A 199 -8.68 -6.96 14.38
CA LYS A 199 -9.56 -7.77 13.50
C LYS A 199 -9.03 -7.80 12.08
N LEU A 200 -8.62 -6.65 11.54
CA LEU A 200 -8.03 -6.56 10.20
C LEU A 200 -6.74 -7.38 10.11
N THR A 201 -5.84 -7.28 11.09
CA THR A 201 -4.56 -8.01 11.12
C THR A 201 -4.75 -9.53 11.15
N ILE A 202 -5.69 -10.02 11.96
CA ILE A 202 -6.00 -11.45 12.08
C ILE A 202 -6.72 -11.95 10.82
N LEU A 203 -7.68 -11.19 10.30
CA LEU A 203 -8.43 -11.57 9.11
C LEU A 203 -7.53 -11.64 7.88
N ASP A 204 -6.66 -10.63 7.67
CA ASP A 204 -5.68 -10.64 6.59
C ASP A 204 -4.73 -11.85 6.69
N PHE A 205 -4.35 -12.25 7.91
CA PHE A 205 -3.56 -13.46 8.12
C PHE A 205 -4.32 -14.72 7.72
N ILE A 206 -5.54 -14.91 8.25
CA ILE A 206 -6.36 -16.09 7.98
C ILE A 206 -6.65 -16.20 6.49
N VAL A 207 -7.08 -15.11 5.85
CA VAL A 207 -7.37 -15.08 4.41
C VAL A 207 -6.10 -15.33 3.61
N GLY A 208 -4.96 -14.72 3.98
CA GLY A 208 -3.68 -14.95 3.31
C GLY A 208 -3.24 -16.42 3.33
N VAL A 209 -3.35 -17.08 4.48
CA VAL A 209 -3.05 -18.51 4.62
C VAL A 209 -4.08 -19.36 3.85
N ALA A 210 -5.37 -19.04 3.99
CA ALA A 210 -6.44 -19.75 3.30
C ALA A 210 -6.29 -19.70 1.78
N LEU A 211 -5.87 -18.56 1.20
CA LEU A 211 -5.62 -18.44 -0.24
C LEU A 211 -4.51 -19.37 -0.73
N VAL A 212 -3.46 -19.57 0.06
CA VAL A 212 -2.41 -20.53 -0.30
C VAL A 212 -2.98 -21.95 -0.40
N PHE A 213 -3.75 -22.38 0.60
CA PHE A 213 -4.30 -23.73 0.64
C PHE A 213 -5.50 -23.96 -0.29
N LEU A 214 -6.37 -22.97 -0.47
CA LEU A 214 -7.62 -23.08 -1.25
C LEU A 214 -7.48 -22.66 -2.71
N VAL A 215 -6.48 -21.83 -3.05
CA VAL A 215 -6.29 -21.33 -4.42
C VAL A 215 -4.96 -21.79 -4.99
N GLU A 216 -3.83 -21.55 -4.31
CA GLU A 216 -2.51 -21.85 -4.87
C GLU A 216 -2.25 -23.37 -4.97
N CYS A 217 -2.52 -24.13 -3.90
CA CYS A 217 -2.34 -25.58 -3.89
C CYS A 217 -3.25 -26.30 -4.93
N PRO A 218 -4.57 -26.03 -4.98
CA PRO A 218 -5.44 -26.71 -5.93
C PRO A 218 -5.11 -26.30 -7.37
N ARG A 219 -4.71 -25.05 -7.61
CA ARG A 219 -4.22 -24.61 -8.93
C ARG A 219 -3.03 -25.45 -9.39
N LYS A 220 -2.04 -25.69 -8.53
CA LYS A 220 -0.90 -26.56 -8.85
C LYS A 220 -1.35 -27.99 -9.17
N LEU A 221 -2.23 -28.55 -8.34
CA LEU A 221 -2.74 -29.90 -8.52
C LEU A 221 -3.48 -30.05 -9.85
N ILE A 222 -4.35 -29.09 -10.19
CA ILE A 222 -5.11 -29.07 -11.44
C ILE A 222 -4.17 -29.03 -12.66
N VAL A 223 -3.18 -28.13 -12.65
CA VAL A 223 -2.23 -27.99 -13.77
C VAL A 223 -1.34 -29.22 -13.96
N THR A 224 -0.97 -29.87 -12.85
CA THR A 224 -0.08 -31.06 -12.91
C THR A 224 -0.87 -32.31 -13.29
N ARG A 225 -2.09 -32.47 -12.79
CA ARG A 225 -2.88 -33.70 -12.94
C ARG A 225 -3.78 -33.71 -14.17
N PHE A 226 -4.34 -32.56 -14.57
CA PHE A 226 -5.27 -32.46 -15.69
C PHE A 226 -4.62 -31.72 -16.87
N GLN A 227 -4.32 -32.45 -17.95
CA GLN A 227 -3.77 -31.89 -19.20
C GLN A 227 -4.85 -31.27 -20.10
N CYS A 228 -5.85 -30.61 -19.50
CA CYS A 228 -6.95 -29.99 -20.24
C CYS A 228 -6.52 -28.62 -20.83
N LYS A 229 -7.19 -28.18 -21.91
CA LYS A 229 -7.00 -26.82 -22.47
C LYS A 229 -7.22 -25.72 -21.41
N LEU A 230 -8.15 -25.92 -20.48
CA LEU A 230 -8.38 -25.02 -19.34
C LEU A 230 -7.16 -24.93 -18.40
N ALA A 231 -6.51 -26.07 -18.12
CA ALA A 231 -5.32 -26.11 -17.27
C ALA A 231 -4.13 -25.40 -17.92
N LYS A 232 -3.99 -25.50 -19.24
CA LYS A 232 -3.00 -24.73 -20.01
C LYS A 232 -3.27 -23.22 -20.02
N ILE A 233 -4.55 -22.80 -20.00
CA ILE A 233 -4.93 -21.37 -19.91
C ILE A 233 -4.65 -20.82 -18.51
N ILE A 234 -4.95 -21.58 -17.45
CA ILE A 234 -4.71 -21.17 -16.08
C ILE A 234 -3.21 -21.01 -15.81
N GLY A 235 -2.38 -21.92 -16.32
CA GLY A 235 -0.93 -21.88 -16.19
C GLY A 235 -0.43 -22.03 -14.74
N GLN A 236 0.86 -22.31 -14.59
CA GLN A 236 1.50 -22.34 -13.27
C GLN A 236 1.62 -20.93 -12.69
N GLN A 237 1.51 -20.83 -11.36
CA GLN A 237 1.65 -19.56 -10.67
C GLN A 237 3.13 -19.19 -10.55
N GLU A 238 3.47 -17.95 -10.91
CA GLU A 238 4.82 -17.41 -10.72
C GLU A 238 4.95 -16.81 -9.31
N PHE A 239 6.11 -17.02 -8.67
CA PHE A 239 6.39 -16.42 -7.37
C PHE A 239 6.79 -14.95 -7.50
N ASN A 240 5.84 -14.05 -7.25
CA ASN A 240 6.08 -12.60 -7.32
C ASN A 240 6.63 -12.07 -5.98
N ILE A 241 7.96 -11.98 -5.88
CA ILE A 241 8.67 -11.49 -4.68
C ILE A 241 8.19 -10.07 -4.29
N PRO A 242 8.11 -9.08 -5.21
CA PRO A 242 7.61 -7.75 -4.86
C PRO A 242 6.25 -7.71 -4.15
N ASN A 243 5.27 -8.50 -4.62
CA ASN A 243 3.95 -8.52 -3.99
C ASN A 243 4.02 -9.03 -2.54
N ARG A 244 4.83 -10.06 -2.28
CA ARG A 244 5.02 -10.60 -0.92
C ARG A 244 5.71 -9.60 0.00
N VAL A 245 6.66 -8.81 -0.51
CA VAL A 245 7.28 -7.71 0.24
C VAL A 245 6.25 -6.61 0.56
N LEU A 246 5.36 -6.28 -0.37
CA LEU A 246 4.29 -5.31 -0.11
C LEU A 246 3.27 -5.80 0.93
N ASP A 247 2.94 -7.10 0.95
CA ASP A 247 2.11 -7.71 1.99
C ASP A 247 2.78 -7.55 3.37
N LEU A 248 4.11 -7.74 3.42
CA LEU A 248 4.90 -7.54 4.63
C LEU A 248 4.89 -6.09 5.11
N VAL A 249 5.18 -5.12 4.23
CA VAL A 249 5.19 -3.69 4.59
C VAL A 249 3.82 -3.21 5.06
N TYR A 250 2.75 -3.63 4.38
CA TYR A 250 1.38 -3.33 4.81
C TYR A 250 1.08 -3.90 6.20
N SER A 251 1.46 -5.16 6.44
CA SER A 251 1.34 -5.80 7.75
C SER A 251 2.13 -5.09 8.86
N GLN A 252 3.34 -4.61 8.56
CA GLN A 252 4.16 -3.83 9.49
C GLN A 252 3.48 -2.50 9.82
N THR A 253 2.90 -1.84 8.82
CA THR A 253 2.16 -0.58 8.99
C THR A 253 1.00 -0.76 9.98
N LEU A 254 0.21 -1.84 9.86
CA LEU A 254 -0.86 -2.15 10.79
C LEU A 254 -0.35 -2.42 12.21
N CYS A 255 0.78 -3.13 12.34
CA CYS A 255 1.41 -3.34 13.64
C CYS A 255 1.82 -2.02 14.29
N TRP A 256 2.53 -1.15 13.56
CA TRP A 256 2.97 0.15 14.07
C TRP A 256 1.80 1.02 14.51
N LEU A 257 0.75 1.09 13.67
CA LEU A 257 -0.48 1.83 13.96
C LEU A 257 -1.20 1.30 15.22
N GLY A 258 -1.25 -0.02 15.39
CA GLY A 258 -2.03 -0.67 16.45
C GLY A 258 -1.28 -0.91 17.76
N THR A 259 0.05 -0.80 17.79
CA THR A 259 0.87 -1.18 18.97
C THR A 259 0.50 -0.39 20.22
N PHE A 260 0.20 0.90 20.08
CA PHE A 260 -0.21 1.74 21.20
C PHE A 260 -1.58 1.33 21.77
N TYR A 261 -2.55 1.05 20.90
CA TYR A 261 -3.93 0.70 21.30
C TYR A 261 -4.08 -0.77 21.75
N CYS A 262 -3.24 -1.65 21.22
CA CYS A 262 -3.23 -3.08 21.52
C CYS A 262 -1.77 -3.54 21.74
N PRO A 263 -1.26 -3.52 22.99
CA PRO A 263 0.15 -3.81 23.27
C PRO A 263 0.54 -5.27 22.97
N LEU A 264 -0.43 -6.18 22.83
CA LEU A 264 -0.18 -7.57 22.45
C LEU A 264 -0.01 -7.76 20.93
N LEU A 265 -0.35 -6.75 20.12
CA LEU A 265 -0.32 -6.84 18.65
C LEU A 265 1.08 -7.17 18.10
N PRO A 266 2.20 -6.61 18.61
CA PRO A 266 3.55 -7.00 18.18
C PRO A 266 3.83 -8.49 18.39
N ALA A 267 3.46 -9.06 19.54
CA ALA A 267 3.64 -10.49 19.82
C ALA A 267 2.84 -11.37 18.84
N VAL A 268 1.59 -10.99 18.56
CA VAL A 268 0.76 -11.64 17.54
C VAL A 268 1.40 -11.54 16.16
N THR A 269 1.96 -10.38 15.80
CA THR A 269 2.61 -10.21 14.49
C THR A 269 3.91 -11.01 14.36
N LEU A 270 4.63 -11.24 15.46
CA LEU A 270 5.82 -12.09 15.47
C LEU A 270 5.44 -13.55 15.17
N ILE A 271 4.42 -14.07 15.85
CA ILE A 271 3.87 -15.42 15.58
C ILE A 271 3.38 -15.49 14.12
N LYS A 272 2.67 -14.46 13.67
CA LYS A 272 2.18 -14.34 12.29
C LYS A 272 3.32 -14.44 11.28
N TYR A 273 4.41 -13.68 11.44
CA TYR A 273 5.52 -13.70 10.50
C TYR A 273 6.26 -15.03 10.49
N PHE A 274 6.38 -15.69 11.64
CA PHE A 274 6.91 -17.05 11.71
C PHE A 274 6.08 -18.01 10.84
N ILE A 275 4.74 -18.01 11.00
CA ILE A 275 3.87 -18.88 10.20
C ILE A 275 3.92 -18.51 8.71
N ILE A 276 3.80 -17.22 8.38
CA ILE A 276 3.86 -16.73 6.99
C ILE A 276 5.17 -17.15 6.33
N PHE A 277 6.30 -17.11 7.04
CA PHE A 277 7.59 -17.52 6.50
C PHE A 277 7.57 -18.98 6.01
N TYR A 278 7.06 -19.91 6.83
CA TYR A 278 6.98 -21.32 6.43
C TYR A 278 5.95 -21.56 5.34
N VAL A 279 4.80 -20.88 5.38
CA VAL A 279 3.78 -20.96 4.32
C VAL A 279 4.35 -20.46 3.00
N GLN A 280 5.06 -19.33 2.99
CA GLN A 280 5.66 -18.78 1.77
C GLN A 280 6.81 -19.65 1.27
N LYS A 281 7.62 -20.23 2.17
CA LYS A 281 8.65 -21.22 1.81
C LYS A 281 8.02 -22.43 1.11
N PHE A 282 6.90 -22.94 1.63
CA PHE A 282 6.16 -24.03 1.01
C PHE A 282 5.61 -23.63 -0.37
N THR A 283 5.01 -22.44 -0.50
CA THR A 283 4.54 -21.91 -1.80
C THR A 283 5.68 -21.80 -2.81
N LEU A 284 6.86 -21.33 -2.40
CA LEU A 284 8.02 -21.18 -3.27
C LEU A 284 8.56 -22.53 -3.76
N MET A 285 8.74 -23.48 -2.84
CA MET A 285 9.37 -24.78 -3.15
C MET A 285 8.41 -25.74 -3.84
N ASN A 286 7.12 -25.70 -3.49
CA ASN A 286 6.14 -26.64 -3.98
C ASN A 286 5.20 -26.01 -5.02
N ASN A 287 4.60 -24.84 -4.79
CA ASN A 287 3.48 -24.38 -5.63
C ASN A 287 3.90 -23.54 -6.85
N SER A 288 5.07 -22.92 -6.81
CA SER A 288 5.44 -21.88 -7.77
C SER A 288 6.46 -22.37 -8.81
N ALA A 289 6.33 -21.89 -10.04
CA ALA A 289 7.35 -22.03 -11.07
C ALA A 289 8.43 -20.93 -10.93
N PRO A 290 9.67 -21.18 -11.38
CA PRO A 290 10.71 -20.15 -11.42
C PRO A 290 10.26 -18.97 -12.31
N SER A 291 10.45 -17.74 -11.82
CA SER A 291 10.04 -16.53 -12.56
C SER A 291 10.85 -16.37 -13.85
N GLN A 292 10.18 -16.21 -14.99
CA GLN A 292 10.81 -16.06 -16.31
C GLN A 292 11.40 -14.65 -16.55
N THR A 293 11.01 -13.66 -15.75
CA THR A 293 11.57 -12.30 -15.81
C THR A 293 12.75 -12.17 -14.84
N PRO A 294 13.99 -11.92 -15.31
CA PRO A 294 15.13 -11.74 -14.42
C PRO A 294 14.94 -10.48 -13.57
N TYR A 295 14.66 -10.68 -12.29
CA TYR A 295 14.49 -9.60 -11.33
C TYR A 295 15.83 -9.20 -10.73
N ARG A 296 16.35 -8.01 -11.07
CA ARG A 296 17.58 -7.49 -10.47
C ARG A 296 17.24 -6.76 -9.17
N ALA A 297 17.48 -7.41 -8.04
CA ALA A 297 17.19 -6.89 -6.69
C ALA A 297 17.69 -5.45 -6.47
N SER A 298 18.87 -5.09 -7.00
CA SER A 298 19.50 -3.78 -6.78
C SER A 298 18.71 -2.58 -7.34
N ARG A 299 17.94 -2.74 -8.44
CA ARG A 299 17.16 -1.63 -9.03
C ARG A 299 15.81 -1.38 -8.33
N SER A 300 15.42 -2.24 -7.41
CA SER A 300 14.12 -2.21 -6.74
C SER A 300 14.15 -1.75 -5.29
N ASN A 301 15.34 -1.69 -4.70
CA ASN A 301 15.54 -1.36 -3.29
C ASN A 301 14.97 0.03 -2.96
N THR A 302 15.25 1.02 -3.81
CA THR A 302 14.73 2.39 -3.67
C THR A 302 13.19 2.44 -3.65
N PHE A 303 12.51 1.63 -4.46
CA PHE A 303 11.03 1.61 -4.46
C PHE A 303 10.48 1.12 -3.12
N PHE A 304 10.99 0.01 -2.58
CA PHE A 304 10.51 -0.50 -1.29
C PHE A 304 10.87 0.42 -0.13
N VAL A 305 12.05 1.04 -0.15
CA VAL A 305 12.44 2.04 0.86
C VAL A 305 11.49 3.23 0.86
N ILE A 306 11.13 3.77 -0.31
CA ILE A 306 10.13 4.85 -0.43
C ILE A 306 8.77 4.38 0.13
N VAL A 307 8.31 3.17 -0.23
CA VAL A 307 7.04 2.64 0.26
C VAL A 307 7.05 2.45 1.78
N LEU A 308 8.16 1.97 2.35
CA LEU A 308 8.34 1.82 3.80
C LEU A 308 8.34 3.18 4.51
N LEU A 309 8.98 4.19 3.93
CA LEU A 309 8.98 5.55 4.45
C LEU A 309 7.55 6.14 4.45
N LEU A 310 6.79 5.94 3.37
CA LEU A 310 5.39 6.36 3.31
C LEU A 310 4.52 5.62 4.34
N ALA A 311 4.74 4.31 4.53
CA ALA A 311 4.09 3.53 5.59
C ALA A 311 4.40 4.09 6.99
N LEU A 312 5.66 4.47 7.23
CA LEU A 312 6.08 5.05 8.50
C LEU A 312 5.34 6.36 8.78
N PHE A 313 5.29 7.27 7.80
CA PHE A 313 4.53 8.52 7.95
C PHE A 313 3.04 8.27 8.17
N LEU A 314 2.44 7.30 7.46
CA LEU A 314 1.03 6.93 7.63
C LEU A 314 0.73 6.36 9.02
N ALA A 315 1.70 5.72 9.69
CA ALA A 315 1.54 5.22 11.04
C ALA A 315 1.81 6.31 12.10
N VAL A 316 2.91 7.07 11.95
CA VAL A 316 3.38 8.02 12.96
C VAL A 316 2.53 9.29 13.01
N ILE A 317 2.11 9.84 11.86
CA ILE A 317 1.38 11.12 11.83
C ILE A 317 0.01 11.01 12.55
N PRO A 318 -0.88 10.04 12.21
CA PRO A 318 -2.16 9.92 12.90
C PRO A 318 -1.98 9.56 14.38
N PHE A 319 -0.95 8.80 14.72
CA PHE A 319 -0.61 8.46 16.09
C PHE A 319 -0.19 9.69 16.90
N ALA A 320 0.76 10.48 16.40
CA ALA A 320 1.22 11.70 17.05
C ALA A 320 0.08 12.71 17.22
N TYR A 321 -0.76 12.87 16.18
CA TYR A 321 -1.96 13.70 16.26
C TYR A 321 -2.92 13.21 17.35
N ALA A 322 -3.17 11.90 17.44
CA ALA A 322 -4.04 11.33 18.47
C ALA A 322 -3.52 11.57 19.89
N LEU A 323 -2.21 11.58 20.11
CA LEU A 323 -1.62 11.82 21.44
C LEU A 323 -1.74 13.28 21.90
N VAL A 324 -1.63 14.23 20.96
CA VAL A 324 -1.54 15.66 21.26
C VAL A 324 -2.90 16.35 21.23
N GLU A 325 -3.78 15.98 20.31
CA GLU A 325 -5.03 16.71 20.04
C GLU A 325 -6.29 15.96 20.49
N ILE A 326 -6.28 14.62 20.48
CA ILE A 326 -7.47 13.84 20.81
C ILE A 326 -7.52 13.59 22.32
N GLN A 327 -8.64 13.96 22.93
CA GLN A 327 -8.87 13.75 24.36
C GLN A 327 -9.04 12.25 24.67
N PRO A 328 -8.39 11.73 25.72
CA PRO A 328 -8.56 10.34 26.13
C PRO A 328 -9.99 10.06 26.59
N SER A 329 -10.42 8.80 26.55
CA SER A 329 -11.73 8.41 27.08
C SER A 329 -11.81 8.64 28.59
N LEU A 330 -12.90 9.29 29.03
CA LEU A 330 -13.12 9.61 30.45
C LEU A 330 -13.40 8.36 31.29
N SER A 331 -13.97 7.32 30.68
CA SER A 331 -14.40 6.11 31.38
C SER A 331 -13.38 4.97 31.31
N CYS A 332 -12.32 5.08 30.50
CA CYS A 332 -11.44 3.95 30.19
C CYS A 332 -9.96 4.38 30.08
N GLY A 333 -9.05 3.42 30.30
CA GLY A 333 -7.61 3.61 30.08
C GLY A 333 -6.86 4.30 31.24
N PRO A 334 -5.53 4.40 31.14
CA PRO A 334 -4.68 4.96 32.20
C PRO A 334 -4.62 6.49 32.22
N PHE A 335 -5.13 7.16 31.19
CA PHE A 335 -4.97 8.62 30.96
C PHE A 335 -6.24 9.43 31.27
N GLN A 336 -7.21 8.86 32.00
CA GLN A 336 -8.53 9.45 32.27
C GLN A 336 -8.48 10.85 32.91
N GLN A 337 -7.41 11.16 33.65
CA GLN A 337 -7.25 12.40 34.40
C GLN A 337 -6.55 13.53 33.61
N TYR A 338 -6.11 13.25 32.39
CA TYR A 338 -5.39 14.21 31.56
C TYR A 338 -6.27 14.71 30.41
N LEU A 339 -6.10 15.99 30.03
CA LEU A 339 -6.82 16.56 28.88
C LEU A 339 -6.27 15.99 27.56
N TYR A 340 -4.98 15.67 27.53
CA TYR A 340 -4.33 15.02 26.39
C TYR A 340 -3.36 13.95 26.87
N THR A 341 -3.24 12.86 26.11
CA THR A 341 -2.34 11.76 26.47
C THR A 341 -0.89 12.22 26.60
N TRP A 342 -0.47 13.18 25.77
CA TRP A 342 0.88 13.74 25.82
C TRP A 342 1.22 14.48 27.13
N GLN A 343 0.23 14.97 27.89
CA GLN A 343 0.48 15.74 29.13
C GLN A 343 1.20 14.92 30.22
N VAL A 344 1.01 13.60 30.22
CA VAL A 344 1.65 12.71 31.20
C VAL A 344 3.17 12.75 31.11
N VAL A 345 3.71 12.92 29.90
CA VAL A 345 5.16 12.89 29.66
C VAL A 345 5.88 14.05 30.36
N PRO A 346 5.56 15.33 30.10
CA PRO A 346 6.21 16.44 30.80
C PRO A 346 5.91 16.46 32.31
N ASP A 347 4.72 16.04 32.74
CA ASP A 347 4.38 16.01 34.18
C ASP A 347 5.20 14.95 34.92
N LEU A 348 5.40 13.77 34.32
CA LEU A 348 6.27 12.74 34.86
C LEU A 348 7.73 13.19 34.88
N ILE A 349 8.23 13.78 33.79
CA ILE A 349 9.60 14.31 33.71
C ILE A 349 9.83 15.35 34.82
N ARG A 350 8.88 16.27 35.04
CA ARG A 350 8.99 17.28 36.10
C ARG A 350 8.96 16.69 37.49
N SER A 351 8.14 15.67 37.75
CA SER A 351 8.12 15.00 39.06
C SER A 351 9.46 14.34 39.42
N TRP A 352 10.27 13.96 38.42
CA TRP A 352 11.61 13.43 38.68
C TRP A 352 12.61 14.51 39.13
N SER A 353 12.32 15.79 38.89
CA SER A 353 13.16 16.91 39.35
C SER A 353 13.27 16.96 40.87
N ASP A 354 12.32 16.38 41.60
CA ASP A 354 12.31 16.35 43.06
C ASP A 354 13.32 15.33 43.65
N HIS A 355 13.87 14.44 42.81
CA HIS A 355 14.93 13.52 43.21
C HIS A 355 16.33 14.13 43.10
N PRO A 356 17.27 13.79 44.01
CA PRO A 356 18.62 14.39 44.06
C PRO A 356 19.43 14.26 42.76
N TRP A 357 19.16 13.22 41.97
CA TRP A 357 19.81 12.92 40.69
C TRP A 357 18.95 13.24 39.47
N GLY A 358 17.67 13.58 39.66
CA GLY A 358 16.69 13.69 38.57
C GLY A 358 16.81 14.98 37.76
N TRP A 359 17.31 16.08 38.34
CA TRP A 359 17.46 17.34 37.60
C TRP A 359 18.42 17.24 36.41
N TYR A 360 19.43 16.37 36.47
CA TYR A 360 20.33 16.08 35.34
C TYR A 360 19.58 15.35 34.21
N VAL A 361 18.72 14.40 34.57
CA VAL A 361 17.91 13.62 33.63
C VAL A 361 16.90 14.52 32.93
N VAL A 362 16.24 15.42 33.68
CA VAL A 362 15.30 16.41 33.10
C VAL A 362 16.01 17.30 32.09
N LYS A 363 17.16 17.90 32.44
CA LYS A 363 17.93 18.73 31.50
C LYS A 363 18.41 17.97 30.26
N ALA A 364 18.79 16.71 30.43
CA ALA A 364 19.19 15.87 29.30
C ALA A 364 18.01 15.56 28.37
N ILE A 365 16.83 15.23 28.93
CA ILE A 365 15.62 14.97 28.15
C ILE A 365 15.12 16.24 27.45
N ASP A 366 15.14 17.39 28.12
CA ASP A 366 14.76 18.67 27.53
C ASP A 366 15.71 19.05 26.38
N PHE A 367 17.01 18.77 26.52
CA PHE A 367 17.98 18.98 25.45
C PHE A 367 17.73 18.04 24.26
N LEU A 368 17.49 16.76 24.50
CA LEU A 368 17.21 15.76 23.45
C LEU A 368 15.87 16.02 22.73
N THR A 369 14.87 16.51 23.45
CA THR A 369 13.53 16.80 22.90
C THR A 369 13.45 18.19 22.24
N SER A 370 14.49 19.02 22.42
CA SER A 370 14.57 20.34 21.79
C SER A 370 14.61 20.26 20.27
N VAL A 371 13.91 21.18 19.62
CA VAL A 371 13.95 21.39 18.17
C VAL A 371 15.40 21.58 17.67
N GLY A 372 16.25 22.19 18.50
CA GLY A 372 17.66 22.41 18.19
C GLY A 372 18.51 21.14 18.10
N PHE A 373 18.09 20.04 18.74
CA PHE A 373 18.74 18.74 18.65
C PHE A 373 18.05 17.82 17.64
N GLY A 374 16.71 17.80 17.64
CA GLY A 374 15.92 16.93 16.78
C GLY A 374 16.13 17.20 15.28
N VAL A 375 16.13 18.47 14.86
CA VAL A 375 16.28 18.81 13.43
C VAL A 375 17.65 18.35 12.86
N PRO A 376 18.80 18.66 13.50
CA PRO A 376 20.09 18.13 13.04
C PRO A 376 20.16 16.62 12.95
N VAL A 377 19.59 15.88 13.92
CA VAL A 377 19.58 14.41 13.91
C VAL A 377 18.80 13.86 12.71
N VAL A 378 17.63 14.43 12.42
CA VAL A 378 16.84 14.05 11.24
C VAL A 378 17.59 14.34 9.95
N VAL A 379 18.28 15.48 9.84
CA VAL A 379 19.11 15.80 8.68
C VAL A 379 20.26 14.79 8.52
N VAL A 380 20.97 14.46 9.59
CA VAL A 380 22.06 13.47 9.57
C VAL A 380 21.53 12.09 9.15
N LEU A 381 20.36 11.67 9.65
CA LEU A 381 19.73 10.41 9.24
C LEU A 381 19.34 10.43 7.77
N ALA A 382 18.75 11.51 7.26
CA ALA A 382 18.39 11.64 5.85
C ALA A 382 19.62 11.60 4.93
N VAL A 383 20.70 12.28 5.31
CA VAL A 383 21.99 12.24 4.59
C VAL A 383 22.60 10.84 4.65
N SER A 384 22.54 10.17 5.80
CA SER A 384 23.03 8.80 5.95
C SER A 384 22.27 7.83 5.04
N ILE A 385 20.94 7.96 4.97
CA ILE A 385 20.11 7.15 4.06
C ILE A 385 20.51 7.42 2.60
N TYR A 386 20.75 8.67 2.22
CA TYR A 386 21.17 9.02 0.86
C TYR A 386 22.57 8.50 0.47
N TYR A 387 23.49 8.42 1.43
CA TYR A 387 24.87 7.99 1.16
C TYR A 387 25.07 6.48 1.25
N TYR A 388 24.35 5.80 2.15
CA TYR A 388 24.51 4.35 2.36
C TYR A 388 23.56 3.48 1.51
N TYR A 389 22.54 4.08 0.88
CA TYR A 389 21.58 3.41 -0.01
C TYR A 389 21.34 4.21 -1.28
#